data_AF-A0AAW1S6F8-F1
#
_entry.id   AF-A0AAW1S6F8-F1
#
_cell.length_a   1.000
_cell.length_b   1.000
_cell.length_c   1.000
_cell.angle_alpha   90.00
_cell.angle_beta   90.00
_cell.angle_gamma   90.00
#
_symmetry.space_group_name_H-M   'P 1'
#
loop_
_entity.id
_entity.type
_entity.pdbx_description
1 polymer ?
#
loop_
_entity_poly.entity_id
_entity_poly.type
_entity_poly.pdbx_seq_one_letter_code
_entity_poly.pdbx_strand_id
1 'polypeptide(L)'
;MASTTFAMSGVQTSLKVDATKPLQAQRRLAVPQVSRQVSCSAEQPRLVKKLGSAVGAAALAMAIGLSQVDAAKADIAGLTPCSQSKAYAKRQKNELKSLQKRLKNYDADSAPAAALNATIARTEKRFATYAKQGLLCGTDGLPHLISDPGLAIRYGHTGETLIPTVGFLYIAGYIGYVGRSYIRLVKGEQKPTQKEIIIDVPTALKLSAQGATWPLKVIQELRNGTLVEQDDKITVSPR
;
A
#
# COMPACT_ATOMS: atom_id res chain seq x y z
N MET A 1 15.59 62.75 -21.21
CA MET A 1 16.95 63.30 -21.04
C MET A 1 17.02 63.76 -19.59
N ALA A 2 17.84 63.26 -18.67
CA ALA A 2 19.08 62.51 -18.77
C ALA A 2 19.20 61.50 -17.61
N SER A 3 19.99 60.46 -17.86
CA SER A 3 20.45 59.42 -16.94
C SER A 3 21.52 59.91 -15.96
N THR A 4 21.64 59.23 -14.80
CA THR A 4 22.87 58.62 -14.19
C THR A 4 22.57 58.22 -12.73
N THR A 5 22.42 56.93 -12.37
CA THR A 5 23.39 55.88 -11.94
C THR A 5 23.99 55.98 -10.52
N PHE A 6 23.72 54.91 -9.75
CA PHE A 6 24.56 54.16 -8.79
C PHE A 6 24.89 54.69 -7.38
N ALA A 7 24.49 53.93 -6.35
CA ALA A 7 25.42 53.21 -5.46
C ALA A 7 24.68 52.22 -4.53
N MET A 8 25.11 50.95 -4.57
CA MET A 8 24.72 49.88 -3.64
C MET A 8 25.49 50.03 -2.31
N SER A 9 24.89 49.63 -1.20
CA SER A 9 25.64 49.16 -0.01
C SER A 9 24.81 48.11 0.71
N GLY A 10 25.35 46.89 0.73
CA GLY A 10 24.76 45.72 1.39
C GLY A 10 24.92 45.78 2.90
N VAL A 11 23.92 45.26 3.61
CA VAL A 11 23.97 45.01 5.04
C VAL A 11 24.15 43.50 5.23
N GLN A 12 25.37 43.09 5.56
CA GLN A 12 25.67 41.75 6.08
C GLN A 12 25.42 41.76 7.58
N THR A 13 24.43 40.99 8.04
CA THR A 13 24.19 40.69 9.45
C THR A 13 24.95 39.42 9.85
N SER A 14 26.17 39.59 10.36
CA SER A 14 26.92 38.54 11.04
C SER A 14 26.36 38.33 12.46
N LEU A 15 25.71 37.19 12.70
CA LEU A 15 25.40 36.68 14.03
C LEU A 15 26.67 36.13 14.68
N LYS A 16 27.19 36.83 15.69
CA LYS A 16 28.26 36.36 16.58
C LYS A 16 27.71 35.26 17.50
N VAL A 17 28.35 34.09 17.48
CA VAL A 17 28.10 33.00 18.43
C VAL A 17 29.15 33.10 19.53
N ASP A 18 28.74 33.50 20.74
CA ASP A 18 29.59 33.55 21.93
C ASP A 18 29.84 32.12 22.47
N ALA A 19 31.11 31.71 22.44
CA ALA A 19 31.57 30.37 22.79
C ALA A 19 32.15 30.29 24.22
N THR A 20 31.40 30.72 25.24
CA THR A 20 31.91 30.77 26.64
C THR A 20 30.91 30.37 27.73
N LYS A 21 29.98 29.44 27.45
CA LYS A 21 29.16 28.81 28.51
C LYS A 21 29.17 27.28 28.43
N PRO A 22 29.56 26.56 29.51
CA PRO A 22 29.53 25.11 29.53
C PRO A 22 28.07 24.62 29.58
N LEU A 23 27.72 23.73 28.65
CA LEU A 23 26.43 23.03 28.60
C LEU A 23 26.29 22.10 29.81
N GLN A 24 25.43 22.47 30.74
CA GLN A 24 25.01 21.59 31.82
C GLN A 24 24.21 20.42 31.25
N ALA A 25 24.67 19.20 31.53
CA ALA A 25 24.07 17.95 31.07
C ALA A 25 22.62 17.84 31.53
N GLN A 26 21.68 17.78 30.58
CA GLN A 26 20.28 17.50 30.86
C GLN A 26 20.14 16.10 31.48
N ARG A 27 19.53 16.09 32.67
CA ARG A 27 19.16 14.94 33.48
C ARG A 27 18.30 13.98 32.66
N ARG A 28 18.78 12.75 32.44
CA ARG A 28 18.01 11.69 31.76
C ARG A 28 16.75 11.38 32.57
N LEU A 29 15.58 11.58 31.97
CA LEU A 29 14.32 11.07 32.50
C LEU A 29 14.31 9.55 32.34
N ALA A 30 14.08 8.83 33.44
CA ALA A 30 13.96 7.39 33.46
C ALA A 30 12.67 6.95 32.75
N VAL A 31 12.80 6.10 31.73
CA VAL A 31 11.66 5.47 31.05
C VAL A 31 11.22 4.26 31.87
N PRO A 32 9.93 4.14 32.28
CA PRO A 32 9.45 2.95 32.97
C PRO A 32 9.47 1.74 32.03
N GLN A 33 10.11 0.64 32.47
CA GLN A 33 10.12 -0.63 31.76
C GLN A 33 8.78 -1.35 31.98
N VAL A 34 8.00 -1.52 30.91
CA VAL A 34 6.76 -2.31 30.94
C VAL A 34 7.12 -3.79 30.85
N SER A 35 6.93 -4.54 31.93
CA SER A 35 7.08 -6.00 31.91
C SER A 35 5.90 -6.64 31.17
N ARG A 36 6.11 -7.14 29.95
CA ARG A 36 5.17 -8.07 29.31
C ARG A 36 5.32 -9.44 29.95
N GLN A 37 4.39 -9.81 30.82
CA GLN A 37 4.18 -11.19 31.26
C GLN A 37 3.61 -11.99 30.08
N VAL A 38 4.41 -12.90 29.52
CA VAL A 38 3.95 -13.91 28.57
C VAL A 38 3.70 -15.17 29.40
N SER A 39 2.43 -15.46 29.66
CA SER A 39 2.04 -16.75 30.24
C SER A 39 1.92 -17.77 29.11
N CYS A 40 2.91 -18.65 28.99
CA CYS A 40 2.79 -19.89 28.23
C CYS A 40 2.27 -20.97 29.18
N SER A 41 0.97 -21.26 29.16
CA SER A 41 0.49 -22.56 29.65
C SER A 41 0.64 -23.57 28.51
N ALA A 42 1.63 -24.44 28.66
CA ALA A 42 1.76 -25.64 27.86
C ALA A 42 0.69 -26.65 28.34
N GLU A 43 -0.38 -26.81 27.57
CA GLU A 43 -1.39 -27.82 27.82
C GLU A 43 -0.94 -29.15 27.18
N GLN A 44 -0.52 -30.10 28.02
CA GLN A 44 -0.31 -31.49 27.61
C GLN A 44 -1.67 -32.20 27.51
N PRO A 45 -1.93 -33.00 26.46
CA PRO A 45 -3.16 -33.76 26.34
C PRO A 45 -3.07 -35.00 27.26
N ARG A 46 -3.67 -34.94 28.45
CA ARG A 46 -3.94 -36.14 29.24
C ARG A 46 -5.21 -36.81 28.75
N LEU A 47 -4.97 -37.80 27.89
CA LEU A 47 -5.65 -39.08 27.77
C LEU A 47 -6.87 -39.25 28.72
N VAL A 48 -8.04 -39.14 28.11
CA VAL A 48 -9.36 -39.33 28.71
C VAL A 48 -9.51 -40.78 29.20
N LYS A 49 -9.48 -40.99 30.51
CA LYS A 49 -10.01 -42.21 31.13
C LYS A 49 -10.50 -41.95 32.55
N LYS A 50 -11.74 -41.49 32.67
CA LYS A 50 -12.77 -42.12 33.52
C LYS A 50 -14.08 -41.36 33.37
N LEU A 51 -14.99 -42.02 32.68
CA LEU A 51 -16.42 -41.80 32.65
C LEU A 51 -16.98 -41.96 34.07
N GLY A 52 -17.65 -40.92 34.57
CA GLY A 52 -18.35 -40.92 35.86
C GLY A 52 -19.34 -39.76 35.88
N SER A 53 -20.59 -40.07 35.51
CA SER A 53 -21.83 -39.34 35.84
C SER A 53 -21.87 -37.81 35.63
N ALA A 54 -22.44 -37.37 34.51
CA ALA A 54 -23.53 -36.37 34.46
C ALA A 54 -23.94 -36.09 33.01
N VAL A 55 -25.07 -36.67 32.63
CA VAL A 55 -26.15 -36.17 31.77
C VAL A 55 -25.95 -34.76 31.16
N GLY A 56 -26.09 -34.65 29.83
CA GLY A 56 -26.51 -33.41 29.18
C GLY A 56 -25.95 -33.13 27.79
N ALA A 57 -26.66 -33.57 26.75
CA ALA A 57 -26.76 -32.95 25.42
C ALA A 57 -25.47 -32.44 24.72
N ALA A 58 -24.80 -33.31 23.94
CA ALA A 58 -24.03 -32.91 22.75
C ALA A 58 -23.60 -34.14 21.94
N ALA A 59 -24.55 -34.95 21.46
CA ALA A 59 -24.28 -36.10 20.60
C ALA A 59 -24.98 -35.92 19.24
N LEU A 60 -24.64 -34.85 18.52
CA LEU A 60 -24.90 -34.71 17.08
C LEU A 60 -24.00 -33.63 16.44
N ALA A 61 -22.69 -33.70 16.66
CA ALA A 61 -21.74 -32.79 15.99
C ALA A 61 -20.40 -33.44 15.61
N MET A 62 -20.31 -34.77 15.62
CA MET A 62 -19.10 -35.50 15.23
C MET A 62 -19.37 -36.41 14.04
N ALA A 63 -19.63 -35.82 12.87
CA ALA A 63 -19.56 -36.51 11.58
C ALA A 63 -19.55 -35.53 10.39
N ILE A 64 -18.66 -34.53 10.41
CA ILE A 64 -18.15 -33.97 9.14
C ILE A 64 -16.64 -33.99 9.27
N GLY A 65 -16.06 -35.08 8.77
CA GLY A 65 -14.62 -35.19 8.60
C GLY A 65 -14.16 -34.08 7.66
N LEU A 66 -13.55 -33.04 8.22
CA LEU A 66 -12.59 -32.24 7.49
C LEU A 66 -11.35 -33.12 7.33
N SER A 67 -11.40 -33.99 6.32
CA SER A 67 -10.22 -34.47 5.64
C SER A 67 -9.29 -33.29 5.47
N GLN A 68 -8.10 -33.37 6.08
CA GLN A 68 -7.03 -32.42 5.83
C GLN A 68 -6.68 -32.57 4.35
N VAL A 69 -7.29 -31.72 3.53
CA VAL A 69 -6.77 -31.43 2.21
C VAL A 69 -5.52 -30.63 2.52
N ASP A 70 -4.36 -31.32 2.54
CA ASP A 70 -3.09 -30.68 2.24
C ASP A 70 -3.37 -29.69 1.12
N ALA A 71 -3.18 -28.40 1.38
CA ALA A 71 -3.39 -27.37 0.39
C ALA A 71 -2.55 -27.75 -0.82
N ALA A 72 -3.18 -28.37 -1.81
CA ALA A 72 -2.53 -28.72 -3.04
C ALA A 72 -1.96 -27.41 -3.54
N LYS A 73 -0.63 -27.34 -3.60
CA LYS A 73 0.08 -26.37 -4.40
C LYS A 73 -0.32 -26.69 -5.83
N ALA A 74 -1.50 -26.23 -6.22
CA ALA A 74 -1.93 -26.30 -7.59
C ALA A 74 -0.94 -25.40 -8.33
N ASP A 75 -0.04 -26.01 -9.07
CA ASP A 75 0.82 -25.31 -10.01
C ASP A 75 -0.09 -24.64 -11.04
N ILE A 76 -0.44 -23.38 -10.78
CA ILE A 76 -1.28 -22.60 -11.68
C ILE A 76 -0.48 -22.45 -12.97
N ALA A 77 -0.98 -23.08 -14.05
CA ALA A 77 -0.35 -23.11 -15.37
C ALA A 77 1.12 -23.62 -15.39
N GLY A 78 1.51 -24.50 -14.46
CA GLY A 78 2.89 -25.04 -14.41
C GLY A 78 3.94 -24.06 -13.87
N LEU A 79 3.51 -22.99 -13.18
CA LEU A 79 4.41 -22.05 -12.55
C LEU A 79 4.77 -22.50 -11.13
N THR A 80 6.07 -22.47 -10.84
CA THR A 80 6.60 -22.85 -9.52
C THR A 80 6.84 -21.61 -8.66
N PRO A 81 6.79 -21.71 -7.32
CA PRO A 81 7.14 -20.58 -6.45
C PRO A 81 8.56 -20.05 -6.72
N CYS A 82 8.71 -18.73 -6.87
CA CYS A 82 9.99 -18.10 -7.18
C CYS A 82 11.10 -18.39 -6.15
N SER A 83 10.74 -18.69 -4.90
CA SER A 83 11.67 -19.11 -3.86
C SER A 83 12.36 -20.46 -4.14
N GLN A 84 11.74 -21.32 -4.96
CA GLN A 84 12.23 -22.67 -5.29
C GLN A 84 12.77 -22.76 -6.71
N SER A 85 12.60 -21.72 -7.53
CA SER A 85 13.05 -21.70 -8.93
C SER A 85 14.57 -21.54 -9.05
N LYS A 86 15.23 -22.54 -9.65
CA LYS A 86 16.67 -22.48 -9.96
C LYS A 86 16.99 -21.37 -10.98
N ALA A 87 16.09 -21.13 -11.93
CA ALA A 87 16.25 -20.08 -12.94
C ALA A 87 16.25 -18.68 -12.30
N TYR A 88 15.38 -18.45 -11.30
CA TYR A 88 15.30 -17.22 -10.53
C TYR A 88 16.58 -16.95 -9.73
N ALA A 89 17.11 -17.96 -9.02
CA ALA A 89 18.37 -17.84 -8.31
C ALA A 89 19.57 -17.58 -9.23
N LYS A 90 19.57 -18.14 -10.45
CA LYS A 90 20.58 -17.86 -11.48
C LYS A 90 20.53 -16.41 -11.94
N ARG A 91 19.34 -15.85 -12.14
CA ARG A 91 19.13 -14.43 -12.50
C ARG A 91 19.69 -13.50 -11.43
N GLN A 92 19.35 -13.74 -10.16
CA GLN A 92 19.87 -12.97 -9.02
C GLN A 92 21.41 -12.97 -9.03
N LYS A 93 22.04 -14.14 -9.17
CA LYS A 93 23.52 -14.22 -9.20
C LYS A 93 24.12 -13.48 -10.39
N ASN A 94 23.48 -13.54 -11.57
CA ASN A 94 23.98 -12.84 -12.76
C ASN A 94 23.87 -11.31 -12.61
N GLU A 95 22.78 -10.80 -12.04
CA GLU A 95 22.62 -9.37 -11.75
C GLU A 95 23.62 -8.88 -10.70
N LEU A 96 23.82 -9.66 -9.62
CA LEU A 96 24.83 -9.29 -8.60
C LEU A 96 26.24 -9.32 -9.19
N LYS A 97 26.57 -10.30 -10.03
CA LYS A 97 27.87 -10.36 -10.72
C LYS A 97 28.08 -9.18 -11.66
N SER A 98 27.05 -8.73 -12.38
CA SER A 98 27.18 -7.57 -13.27
C SER A 98 27.39 -6.27 -12.50
N LEU A 99 26.70 -6.09 -11.37
CA LEU A 99 26.90 -4.96 -10.46
C LEU A 99 28.28 -5.00 -9.80
N GLN A 100 28.73 -6.17 -9.34
CA GLN A 100 30.08 -6.35 -8.80
C GLN A 100 31.17 -6.11 -9.85
N LYS A 101 30.95 -6.50 -11.12
CA LYS A 101 31.88 -6.18 -12.20
C LYS A 101 32.02 -4.68 -12.41
N ARG A 102 30.92 -3.94 -12.31
CA ARG A 102 30.93 -2.46 -12.38
C ARG A 102 31.60 -1.84 -11.15
N LEU A 103 31.39 -2.42 -9.96
CA LEU A 103 31.99 -1.94 -8.71
C LEU A 103 33.52 -1.95 -8.76
N LYS A 104 34.12 -2.96 -9.43
CA LYS A 104 35.58 -3.08 -9.59
C LYS A 104 36.22 -1.94 -10.40
N ASN A 105 35.44 -1.19 -11.16
CA ASN A 105 35.95 -0.08 -11.97
C ASN A 105 36.01 1.25 -11.20
N TYR A 106 35.58 1.27 -9.93
CA TYR A 106 35.51 2.47 -9.10
C TYR A 106 36.23 2.24 -7.77
N ASP A 107 36.87 3.28 -7.25
CA ASP A 107 37.51 3.25 -5.94
C ASP A 107 36.48 3.17 -4.81
N ALA A 108 36.85 2.52 -3.70
CA ALA A 108 35.93 2.19 -2.60
C ALA A 108 35.28 3.43 -1.94
N ASP A 109 35.98 4.56 -1.92
CA ASP A 109 35.53 5.82 -1.29
C ASP A 109 34.82 6.76 -2.26
N SER A 110 34.63 6.34 -3.52
CA SER A 110 34.01 7.17 -4.54
C SER A 110 32.48 7.19 -4.41
N ALA A 111 31.85 8.34 -4.72
CA ALA A 111 30.39 8.46 -4.81
C ALA A 111 29.70 7.38 -5.70
N PRO A 112 30.25 6.98 -6.86
CA PRO A 112 29.67 5.88 -7.64
C PRO A 112 29.76 4.50 -6.96
N ALA A 113 30.80 4.23 -6.18
CA ALA A 113 30.91 2.97 -5.43
C ALA A 113 29.83 2.87 -4.33
N ALA A 114 29.56 3.96 -3.61
CA ALA A 114 28.46 4.02 -2.64
C ALA A 114 27.08 3.79 -3.30
N ALA A 115 26.85 4.41 -4.46
CA ALA A 115 25.60 4.21 -5.22
C ALA A 115 25.44 2.77 -5.74
N LEU A 116 26.53 2.12 -6.16
CA LEU A 116 26.52 0.73 -6.60
C LEU A 116 26.26 -0.23 -5.44
N ASN A 117 26.84 0.01 -4.27
CA ASN A 117 26.55 -0.77 -3.06
C ASN A 117 25.08 -0.63 -2.63
N ALA A 118 24.52 0.59 -2.68
CA ALA A 118 23.09 0.80 -2.44
C ALA A 118 22.20 0.07 -3.47
N THR A 119 22.66 0.00 -4.73
CA THR A 119 21.96 -0.74 -5.80
C THR A 119 22.03 -2.25 -5.59
N ILE A 120 23.17 -2.78 -5.15
CA ILE A 120 23.34 -4.19 -4.77
C ILE A 120 22.37 -4.54 -3.64
N ALA A 121 22.35 -3.76 -2.56
CA ALA A 121 21.43 -3.96 -1.44
C ALA A 121 19.96 -3.87 -1.85
N ARG A 122 19.60 -2.91 -2.72
CA ARG A 122 18.25 -2.79 -3.28
C ARG A 122 17.88 -4.00 -4.12
N THR A 123 18.83 -4.52 -4.90
CA THR A 123 18.64 -5.68 -5.77
C THR A 123 18.41 -6.94 -4.93
N GLU A 124 19.24 -7.20 -3.92
CA GLU A 124 19.05 -8.32 -2.98
C GLU A 124 17.71 -8.22 -2.25
N LYS A 125 17.36 -7.02 -1.76
CA LYS A 125 16.07 -6.79 -1.11
C LYS A 125 14.90 -7.03 -2.08
N ARG A 126 15.02 -6.63 -3.35
CA ARG A 126 14.00 -6.86 -4.38
C ARG A 126 13.77 -8.35 -4.62
N PHE A 127 14.85 -9.11 -4.85
CA PHE A 127 14.76 -10.57 -5.03
C PHE A 127 14.20 -11.27 -3.78
N ALA A 128 14.62 -10.85 -2.59
CA ALA A 128 14.10 -11.40 -1.34
C ALA A 128 12.62 -11.06 -1.12
N THR A 129 12.16 -9.87 -1.51
CA THR A 129 10.75 -9.46 -1.38
C THR A 129 9.86 -10.27 -2.31
N TYR A 130 10.26 -10.40 -3.58
CA TYR A 130 9.53 -11.21 -4.57
C TYR A 130 9.46 -12.69 -4.19
N ALA A 131 10.54 -13.25 -3.63
CA ALA A 131 10.53 -14.62 -3.12
C ALA A 131 9.61 -14.81 -1.88
N LYS A 132 9.49 -13.79 -1.03
CA LYS A 132 8.63 -13.81 0.17
C LYS A 132 7.15 -13.59 -0.14
N GLN A 133 6.85 -12.83 -1.18
CA GLN A 133 5.48 -12.52 -1.62
C GLN A 133 4.77 -13.73 -2.25
N GLY A 134 5.46 -14.87 -2.39
CA GLY A 134 4.88 -16.09 -2.95
C GLY A 134 4.68 -16.04 -4.46
N LEU A 135 5.31 -15.07 -5.14
CA LEU A 135 5.19 -14.92 -6.60
C LEU A 135 5.55 -16.22 -7.32
N LEU A 136 4.85 -16.47 -8.41
CA LEU A 136 5.03 -17.65 -9.24
C LEU A 136 5.98 -17.33 -10.39
N CYS A 137 6.96 -18.20 -10.61
CA CYS A 137 7.98 -18.06 -11.65
C CYS A 137 7.79 -19.12 -12.73
N GLY A 138 7.85 -18.70 -13.98
CA GLY A 138 7.92 -19.60 -15.14
C GLY A 138 9.32 -20.19 -15.36
N THR A 139 9.50 -20.86 -16.49
CA THR A 139 10.79 -21.45 -16.92
C THR A 139 11.90 -20.42 -17.08
N ASP A 140 11.54 -19.16 -17.35
CA ASP A 140 12.50 -18.06 -17.55
C ASP A 140 13.11 -17.52 -16.25
N GLY A 141 12.56 -17.94 -15.10
CA GLY A 141 12.95 -17.43 -13.79
C GLY A 141 12.52 -15.98 -13.56
N LEU A 142 11.42 -15.55 -14.19
CA LEU A 142 10.80 -14.24 -14.01
C LEU A 142 9.48 -14.41 -13.26
N PRO A 143 9.16 -13.52 -12.29
CA PRO A 143 7.88 -13.53 -11.61
C PRO A 143 6.73 -13.19 -12.58
N HIS A 144 5.71 -14.03 -12.63
CA HIS A 144 4.46 -13.81 -13.34
C HIS A 144 3.35 -13.54 -12.32
N LEU A 145 2.37 -12.75 -12.74
CA LEU A 145 1.21 -12.37 -11.91
C LEU A 145 -0.04 -13.06 -12.45
N ILE A 146 -0.92 -13.49 -11.55
CA ILE A 146 -2.23 -14.01 -11.93
C ILE A 146 -3.24 -12.86 -11.89
N SER A 147 -3.73 -12.45 -13.06
CA SER A 147 -4.68 -11.33 -13.21
C SER A 147 -6.15 -11.72 -13.06
N ASP A 148 -6.48 -13.01 -13.02
CA ASP A 148 -7.86 -13.46 -12.91
C ASP A 148 -8.39 -13.35 -11.48
N PRO A 149 -9.46 -12.57 -11.22
CA PRO A 149 -9.98 -12.34 -9.88
C PRO A 149 -10.52 -13.63 -9.23
N GLY A 150 -11.11 -14.54 -10.02
CA GLY A 150 -11.61 -15.83 -9.53
C GLY A 150 -10.50 -16.79 -9.13
N LEU A 151 -9.36 -16.77 -9.84
CA LEU A 151 -8.18 -17.57 -9.50
C LEU A 151 -7.43 -16.96 -8.29
N ALA A 152 -7.31 -15.63 -8.24
CA ALA A 152 -6.60 -14.94 -7.18
C ALA A 152 -7.21 -15.21 -5.79
N ILE A 153 -8.54 -15.19 -5.68
CA ILE A 153 -9.26 -15.48 -4.42
C ILE A 153 -9.09 -16.94 -4.00
N ARG A 154 -9.13 -17.88 -4.96
CA ARG A 154 -9.08 -19.32 -4.68
C ARG A 154 -7.68 -19.81 -4.30
N TYR A 155 -6.64 -19.22 -4.88
CA TYR A 155 -5.26 -19.69 -4.72
C TYR A 155 -4.40 -18.79 -3.82
N GLY A 156 -4.99 -17.81 -3.16
CA GLY A 156 -4.28 -16.96 -2.19
C GLY A 156 -3.35 -15.91 -2.80
N HIS A 157 -3.43 -15.70 -4.12
CA HIS A 157 -2.68 -14.67 -4.86
C HIS A 157 -3.44 -13.33 -4.96
N THR A 158 -4.42 -13.10 -4.09
CA THR A 158 -5.26 -11.89 -4.04
C THR A 158 -4.45 -10.59 -3.94
N GLY A 159 -3.27 -10.64 -3.32
CA GLY A 159 -2.41 -9.46 -3.13
C GLY A 159 -1.69 -8.96 -4.37
N GLU A 160 -1.64 -9.75 -5.44
CA GLU A 160 -0.88 -9.41 -6.66
C GLU A 160 -1.66 -8.47 -7.58
N THR A 161 -2.97 -8.69 -7.71
CA THR A 161 -3.80 -8.01 -8.71
C THR A 161 -5.09 -7.47 -8.12
N LEU A 162 -5.80 -8.23 -7.29
CA LEU A 162 -7.09 -7.80 -6.75
C LEU A 162 -6.96 -6.62 -5.76
N ILE A 163 -6.03 -6.68 -4.80
CA ILE A 163 -5.81 -5.57 -3.85
C ILE A 163 -5.46 -4.25 -4.56
N PRO A 164 -4.46 -4.19 -5.47
CA PRO A 164 -4.16 -2.94 -6.17
C PRO A 164 -5.30 -2.49 -7.10
N THR A 165 -6.04 -3.41 -7.73
CA THR A 165 -7.20 -3.04 -8.58
C THR A 165 -8.34 -2.44 -7.75
N VAL A 166 -8.69 -3.03 -6.61
CA VAL A 166 -9.73 -2.47 -5.72
C VAL A 166 -9.27 -1.13 -5.14
N GLY A 167 -7.99 -1.02 -4.75
CA GLY A 167 -7.41 0.25 -4.31
C GLY A 167 -7.48 1.34 -5.38
N PHE A 168 -7.18 0.99 -6.64
CA PHE A 168 -7.31 1.90 -7.77
C PHE A 168 -8.75 2.36 -7.98
N LEU A 169 -9.72 1.44 -8.02
CA LEU A 169 -11.13 1.78 -8.17
C LEU A 169 -11.65 2.63 -7.00
N TYR A 170 -11.18 2.37 -5.78
CA TYR A 170 -11.52 3.18 -4.62
C TYR A 170 -11.03 4.63 -4.75
N ILE A 171 -9.78 4.82 -5.16
CA ILE A 171 -9.19 6.17 -5.34
C ILE A 171 -9.85 6.88 -6.53
N ALA A 172 -10.01 6.19 -7.67
CA ALA A 172 -10.65 6.75 -8.86
C ALA A 172 -12.11 7.15 -8.58
N GLY A 173 -12.86 6.27 -7.89
CA GLY A 173 -14.23 6.54 -7.48
C GLY A 173 -14.32 7.67 -6.45
N TYR A 174 -13.37 7.77 -5.52
CA TYR A 174 -13.29 8.88 -4.57
C TYR A 174 -13.10 10.22 -5.29
N ILE A 175 -12.13 10.31 -6.22
CA ILE A 175 -11.88 11.54 -7.00
C ILE A 175 -13.12 11.90 -7.82
N GLY A 176 -13.72 10.93 -8.50
CA GLY A 176 -14.94 11.15 -9.30
C GLY A 176 -16.13 11.61 -8.47
N TYR A 177 -16.34 11.01 -7.28
CA TYR A 177 -17.45 11.38 -6.40
C TYR A 177 -17.27 12.79 -5.81
N VAL A 178 -16.07 13.13 -5.34
CA VAL A 178 -15.77 14.47 -4.82
C VAL A 178 -15.93 15.52 -5.91
N GLY A 179 -15.41 15.28 -7.12
CA GLY A 179 -15.60 16.19 -8.25
C GLY A 179 -17.07 16.39 -8.62
N ARG A 180 -17.85 15.30 -8.70
CA ARG A 180 -19.29 15.34 -8.98
C ARG A 180 -20.06 16.11 -7.91
N SER A 181 -19.78 15.86 -6.64
CA SER A 181 -20.47 16.51 -5.52
C SER A 181 -20.19 18.02 -5.47
N TYR A 182 -18.97 18.45 -5.81
CA TYR A 182 -18.63 19.87 -5.90
C TYR A 182 -19.43 20.57 -7.01
N ILE A 183 -19.44 20.02 -8.23
CA ILE A 183 -20.17 20.61 -9.36
C ILE A 183 -21.69 20.64 -9.08
N ARG A 184 -22.25 19.59 -8.45
CA ARG A 184 -23.67 19.58 -8.05
C ARG A 184 -24.01 20.69 -7.05
N LEU A 185 -23.14 20.97 -6.10
CA LEU A 185 -23.33 22.03 -5.10
C LEU A 185 -23.25 23.42 -5.74
N VAL A 186 -22.25 23.64 -6.58
CA VAL A 186 -22.02 24.93 -7.27
C VAL A 186 -23.13 25.25 -8.28
N LYS A 187 -23.73 24.23 -8.92
CA LYS A 187 -24.85 24.40 -9.87
C LYS A 187 -26.04 25.17 -9.28
N GLY A 188 -26.25 25.11 -7.96
CA GLY A 188 -27.35 25.83 -7.27
C GLY A 188 -27.01 27.25 -6.83
N GLU A 189 -25.77 27.71 -7.03
CA GLU A 189 -25.30 29.03 -6.59
C GLU A 189 -25.55 30.12 -7.65
N GLN A 190 -25.55 31.39 -7.27
CA GLN A 190 -25.89 32.49 -8.19
C GLN A 190 -24.95 32.64 -9.39
N LYS A 191 -23.68 32.22 -9.25
CA LYS A 191 -22.63 32.35 -10.27
C LYS A 191 -21.79 31.07 -10.35
N PRO A 192 -22.32 29.97 -10.92
CA PRO A 192 -21.65 28.68 -10.92
C PRO A 192 -20.31 28.72 -11.66
N THR A 193 -20.24 29.44 -12.78
CA THR A 193 -19.02 29.57 -13.60
C THR A 193 -17.85 30.20 -12.86
N GLN A 194 -18.10 31.10 -11.89
CA GLN A 194 -17.04 31.73 -11.11
C GLN A 194 -16.41 30.77 -10.11
N LYS A 195 -17.21 29.85 -9.55
CA LYS A 195 -16.78 28.85 -8.57
C LYS A 195 -16.12 27.61 -9.21
N GLU A 196 -16.25 27.47 -10.53
CA GLU A 196 -15.50 26.48 -11.32
C GLU A 196 -14.08 26.98 -11.66
N ILE A 197 -13.94 28.28 -11.98
CA ILE A 197 -12.63 28.90 -12.26
C ILE A 197 -11.85 29.14 -10.97
N ILE A 198 -12.51 29.74 -9.97
CA ILE A 198 -11.94 30.02 -8.65
C ILE A 198 -12.58 29.03 -7.68
N ILE A 199 -11.87 27.93 -7.45
CA ILE A 199 -12.35 26.85 -6.58
C ILE A 199 -12.48 27.34 -5.15
N ASP A 200 -13.65 27.09 -4.55
CA ASP A 200 -13.90 27.30 -3.13
C ASP A 200 -13.19 26.21 -2.32
N VAL A 201 -11.91 26.46 -1.99
CA VAL A 201 -11.04 25.52 -1.27
C VAL A 201 -11.68 25.04 0.06
N PRO A 202 -12.28 25.90 0.90
CA PRO A 202 -12.95 25.44 2.11
C PRO A 202 -14.07 24.43 1.86
N THR A 203 -14.89 24.66 0.83
CA THR A 203 -16.00 23.77 0.48
C THR A 203 -15.52 22.49 -0.18
N ALA A 204 -14.52 22.58 -1.06
CA ALA A 204 -13.88 21.42 -1.67
C ALA A 204 -13.24 20.48 -0.64
N LEU A 205 -12.59 21.03 0.40
CA LEU A 205 -12.01 20.24 1.48
C LEU A 205 -13.08 19.54 2.34
N LYS A 206 -14.20 20.21 2.62
CA LYS A 206 -15.35 19.60 3.32
C LYS A 206 -15.93 18.43 2.52
N LEU A 207 -16.15 18.60 1.22
CA LEU A 207 -16.66 17.55 0.34
C LEU A 207 -15.66 16.41 0.18
N SER A 208 -14.35 16.72 0.11
CA SER A 208 -13.28 15.71 0.09
C SER A 208 -13.33 14.83 1.34
N ALA A 209 -13.41 15.43 2.53
CA ALA A 209 -13.52 14.68 3.79
C ALA A 209 -14.78 13.79 3.83
N GLN A 210 -15.90 14.26 3.27
CA GLN A 210 -17.15 13.50 3.16
C GLN A 210 -17.14 12.43 2.07
N GLY A 211 -16.22 12.53 1.12
CA GLY A 211 -16.05 11.60 0.00
C GLY A 211 -15.44 10.26 0.41
N ALA A 212 -14.84 10.14 1.59
CA ALA A 212 -14.24 8.88 2.04
C ALA A 212 -15.25 7.71 2.11
N THR A 213 -16.53 8.02 2.32
CA THR A 213 -17.63 7.04 2.33
C THR A 213 -18.39 6.96 1.00
N TRP A 214 -17.75 7.36 -0.11
CA TRP A 214 -18.38 7.42 -1.43
C TRP A 214 -19.07 6.11 -1.88
N PRO A 215 -18.56 4.89 -1.65
CA PRO A 215 -19.20 3.69 -2.18
C PRO A 215 -20.62 3.51 -1.62
N LEU A 216 -20.78 3.76 -0.31
CA LEU A 216 -22.07 3.67 0.36
C LEU A 216 -23.02 4.78 -0.12
N LYS A 217 -22.52 6.01 -0.24
CA LYS A 217 -23.32 7.15 -0.71
C LYS A 217 -23.79 6.98 -2.15
N VAL A 218 -22.92 6.52 -3.04
CA VAL A 218 -23.29 6.25 -4.44
C VAL A 218 -24.34 5.14 -4.53
N ILE A 219 -24.23 4.08 -3.74
CA ILE A 219 -25.25 3.02 -3.68
C ILE A 219 -26.59 3.59 -3.18
N GLN A 220 -26.58 4.46 -2.16
CA GLN A 220 -27.79 5.13 -1.68
C GLN A 220 -28.38 6.07 -2.74
N GLU A 221 -27.58 6.89 -3.40
CA GLU A 221 -28.01 7.78 -4.48
C GLU A 221 -28.57 7.01 -5.69
N LEU A 222 -27.98 5.84 -6.01
CA LEU A 222 -28.46 4.96 -7.06
C LEU A 222 -29.82 4.35 -6.69
N ARG A 223 -29.97 3.86 -5.46
CA ARG A 223 -31.27 3.34 -4.95
C ARG A 223 -32.35 4.42 -4.88
N ASN A 224 -31.96 5.65 -4.61
CA ASN A 224 -32.86 6.81 -4.56
C ASN A 224 -33.14 7.42 -5.95
N GLY A 225 -32.52 6.90 -7.03
CA GLY A 225 -32.70 7.41 -8.39
C GLY A 225 -32.12 8.82 -8.62
N THR A 226 -31.24 9.31 -7.77
CA THR A 226 -30.63 10.66 -7.88
C THR A 226 -29.22 10.64 -8.46
N LEU A 227 -28.69 9.46 -8.77
CA LEU A 227 -27.36 9.29 -9.36
C LEU A 227 -27.36 9.68 -10.85
N VAL A 228 -28.37 9.19 -11.58
CA VAL A 228 -28.59 9.39 -13.02
C VAL A 228 -29.62 10.49 -13.26
N GLU A 229 -29.52 11.19 -14.38
CA GLU A 229 -30.54 12.12 -14.83
C GLU A 229 -31.70 11.34 -15.49
N GLN A 230 -32.89 11.93 -15.54
CA GLN A 230 -34.05 11.33 -16.21
C GLN A 230 -33.86 11.36 -17.73
N ASP A 231 -34.35 10.30 -18.40
CA ASP A 231 -34.23 10.12 -19.86
C ASP A 231 -34.85 11.30 -20.64
N ASP A 232 -35.87 11.95 -20.08
CA ASP A 232 -36.55 13.10 -20.69
C ASP A 232 -35.66 14.34 -20.89
N LYS A 233 -34.56 14.45 -20.14
CA LYS A 233 -33.61 15.58 -20.27
C LYS A 233 -32.41 15.23 -21.17
N ILE A 234 -32.39 14.03 -21.72
CA ILE A 234 -31.36 13.57 -22.64
C ILE A 234 -31.92 13.73 -24.05
N THR A 235 -31.30 14.59 -24.85
CA THR A 235 -31.69 14.74 -26.25
C THR A 235 -31.36 13.44 -27.00
N VAL A 236 -32.39 12.69 -27.39
CA VAL A 236 -32.23 11.54 -28.28
C VAL A 236 -32.21 12.07 -29.72
N SER A 237 -31.09 11.87 -30.43
CA SER A 237 -31.03 12.19 -31.86
C SER A 237 -32.06 11.34 -32.63
N PRO A 238 -32.81 11.89 -33.59
CA PRO A 238 -33.65 11.09 -34.49
C PRO A 238 -32.79 9.98 -35.12
N ARG A 239 -33.25 8.73 -35.03
CA ARG A 239 -32.55 7.54 -35.50
C ARG A 239 -32.90 7.23 -36.95
#